data_AF-A0A6C0NY23-F1
#
_entry.id   AF-A0A6C0NY23-F1
#
_cell.length_a   1.000
_cell.length_b   1.000
_cell.length_c   1.000
_cell.angle_alpha   90.00
_cell.angle_beta   90.00
_cell.angle_gamma   90.00
#
_symmetry.space_group_name_H-M   'P 1'
#
loop_
_entity.id
_entity.type
_entity.pdbx_description
1 polymer ?
#
loop_
_entity_poly.entity_id
_entity_poly.type
_entity_poly.pdbx_seq_one_letter_code
_entity_poly.pdbx_strand_id
1 'polypeptide(L)'
;MNEVDLYVELIDDKTASRILKEFSETVPGFKSPNLQQKKAHIRNIFKGQTTNIRKKRGVKGNPLYSHLSNYKSQENDELFGKMDAKTMFRVLYSNKMIPDYIKFALAQLYQLEALKEKLPLMVQNLEENKPLFAFETGFETQEEAERYLRENSRFIGEEGLNLFLIDLKKHFAKDELECLVNLEKIISELTLLEFENKKYEFYDEPEYLLYYAFLATHPELTTDIRLGMILHVAYTFAKEYRLKDDLVQSRFEQLELDIKLLTQNLADYEMIKEKAKEYDRDKRLFEKEKKESSVLIQNLNNEMTSLSNEYVMKMDTQKQENERVIKELKLEFQELQNQLNISKQKVENINFEFSGESPFQEFAVVYTGENELFRQFFPEIVSFPLKDWNQKKNILTKFTKVFFQRDGLNSSMIYNIQEYCAKNKIEPKYFIARNMKELFERISHEKFQLLEV
;
A
#
# COMPACT_ATOMS: atom_id res chain seq x y z
N MET A 1 -7.94 54.52 42.69
CA MET A 1 -8.79 53.34 42.44
C MET A 1 -9.67 53.12 43.68
N ASN A 2 -10.99 52.92 43.55
CA ASN A 2 -11.87 52.61 44.70
C ASN A 2 -11.93 51.09 44.97
N GLU A 3 -12.67 50.66 46.01
CA GLU A 3 -12.77 49.26 46.43
C GLU A 3 -13.32 48.36 45.32
N VAL A 4 -14.32 48.84 44.57
CA VAL A 4 -14.90 48.12 43.43
C VAL A 4 -13.87 47.95 42.33
N ASP A 5 -13.18 49.04 41.97
CA ASP A 5 -12.21 49.02 40.88
C ASP A 5 -11.02 48.11 41.24
N LEU A 6 -10.53 48.16 42.49
CA LEU A 6 -9.44 47.31 42.96
C LEU A 6 -9.84 45.84 42.98
N TYR A 7 -11.00 45.50 43.57
CA TYR A 7 -11.49 44.12 43.58
C TYR A 7 -11.62 43.54 42.16
N VAL A 8 -12.16 44.32 41.24
CA VAL A 8 -12.36 43.90 39.85
C VAL A 8 -11.02 43.78 39.09
N GLU A 9 -9.97 44.51 39.47
CA GLU A 9 -8.64 44.26 38.92
C GLU A 9 -8.06 42.91 39.34
N LEU A 10 -8.39 42.42 40.54
CA LEU A 10 -7.81 41.20 41.10
C LEU A 10 -8.45 39.90 40.58
N ILE A 11 -9.64 39.96 39.98
CA ILE A 11 -10.36 38.76 39.52
C ILE A 11 -9.81 38.22 38.19
N ASP A 12 -9.79 36.89 38.08
CA ASP A 12 -9.46 36.17 36.86
C ASP A 12 -10.69 35.93 35.96
N ASP A 13 -10.48 35.33 34.77
CA ASP A 13 -11.56 35.11 33.80
C ASP A 13 -12.62 34.12 34.28
N LYS A 14 -12.19 33.10 35.04
CA LYS A 14 -13.10 32.12 35.65
C LYS A 14 -14.01 32.80 36.67
N THR A 15 -13.45 33.62 37.55
CA THR A 15 -14.20 34.35 38.57
C THR A 15 -15.09 35.41 37.94
N ALA A 16 -14.60 36.16 36.95
CA ALA A 16 -15.41 37.11 36.19
C ALA A 16 -16.64 36.44 35.54
N SER A 17 -16.46 35.28 34.92
CA SER A 17 -17.57 34.52 34.33
C SER A 17 -18.56 34.02 35.38
N ARG A 18 -18.08 33.61 36.56
CA ARG A 18 -18.92 33.21 37.69
C ARG A 18 -19.75 34.37 38.24
N ILE A 19 -19.16 35.56 38.40
CA ILE A 19 -19.87 36.77 38.85
C ILE A 19 -20.98 37.14 37.85
N LEU A 20 -20.68 37.16 36.55
CA LEU A 20 -21.71 37.45 35.54
C LEU A 20 -22.89 36.47 35.61
N LYS A 21 -22.61 35.18 35.83
CA LYS A 21 -23.64 34.15 36.01
C LYS A 21 -24.45 34.37 37.29
N GLU A 22 -23.80 34.72 38.41
CA GLU A 22 -24.44 35.01 39.68
C GLU A 22 -25.47 36.14 39.55
N PHE A 23 -25.10 37.23 38.88
CA PHE A 23 -26.00 38.35 38.62
C PHE A 23 -26.93 38.13 37.42
N SER A 24 -26.84 36.98 36.75
CA SER A 24 -27.60 36.66 35.52
C SER A 24 -27.45 37.73 34.42
N GLU A 25 -26.26 38.30 34.30
CA GLU A 25 -25.91 39.34 33.32
C GLU A 25 -25.01 38.77 32.22
N THR A 26 -25.14 39.31 31.01
CA THR A 26 -24.24 39.02 29.89
C THR A 26 -23.66 40.33 29.37
N VAL A 27 -22.40 40.31 28.92
CA VAL A 27 -21.76 41.53 28.39
C VAL A 27 -22.46 41.92 27.07
N PRO A 28 -23.09 43.10 26.99
CA PRO A 28 -23.86 43.48 25.81
C PRO A 28 -23.00 43.56 24.55
N GLY A 29 -23.49 43.02 23.44
CA GLY A 29 -22.82 43.11 22.13
C GLY A 29 -21.70 42.09 21.89
N PHE A 30 -21.38 41.23 22.87
CA PHE A 30 -20.32 40.22 22.73
C PHE A 30 -20.85 38.81 22.96
N LYS A 31 -20.63 37.92 21.98
CA LYS A 31 -20.92 36.48 22.13
C LYS A 31 -19.88 35.77 23.01
N SER A 32 -18.63 36.23 22.94
CA SER A 32 -17.50 35.70 23.72
C SER A 32 -16.65 36.86 24.25
N PRO A 33 -17.06 37.52 25.35
CA PRO A 33 -16.34 38.67 25.88
C PRO A 33 -14.98 38.26 26.46
N ASN A 34 -13.96 39.09 26.25
CA ASN A 34 -12.65 38.92 26.89
C ASN A 34 -12.66 39.39 28.36
N LEU A 35 -11.61 39.08 29.13
CA LEU A 35 -11.54 39.41 30.56
C LEU A 35 -11.77 40.91 30.84
N GLN A 36 -11.17 41.79 30.04
CA GLN A 36 -11.29 43.24 30.22
C GLN A 36 -12.74 43.72 30.02
N GLN A 37 -13.43 43.16 29.02
CA GLN A 37 -14.85 43.44 28.77
C GLN A 37 -15.74 42.92 29.91
N LYS A 38 -15.46 41.72 30.43
CA LYS A 38 -16.16 41.17 31.60
C LYS A 38 -15.93 42.05 32.83
N LYS A 39 -14.67 42.41 33.13
CA LYS A 39 -14.30 43.31 34.24
C LYS A 39 -15.02 44.66 34.14
N ALA A 40 -14.99 45.31 32.98
CA ALA A 40 -15.68 46.58 32.76
C ALA A 40 -17.19 46.47 33.03
N HIS A 41 -17.84 45.39 32.58
CA HIS A 41 -19.26 45.16 32.83
C HIS A 41 -19.55 44.87 34.32
N ILE A 42 -18.69 44.09 34.98
CA ILE A 42 -18.78 43.80 36.42
C ILE A 42 -18.66 45.08 37.26
N ARG A 43 -17.78 46.03 36.89
CA ARG A 43 -17.72 47.34 37.58
C ARG A 43 -19.07 48.06 37.53
N ASN A 44 -19.76 48.01 36.38
CA ASN A 44 -21.08 48.63 36.23
C ASN A 44 -22.15 47.91 37.05
N ILE A 45 -22.09 46.58 37.15
CA ILE A 45 -22.95 45.75 38.02
C ILE A 45 -22.76 46.17 39.48
N PHE A 46 -21.51 46.20 39.96
CA PHE A 46 -21.19 46.56 41.35
C PHE A 46 -21.52 48.02 41.70
N LYS A 47 -21.43 48.93 40.73
CA LYS A 47 -21.89 50.34 40.87
C LYS A 47 -23.42 50.49 40.76
N GLY A 48 -24.17 49.41 40.53
CA GLY A 48 -25.64 49.44 40.41
C GLY A 48 -26.16 50.14 39.15
N GLN A 49 -25.32 50.23 38.12
CA GLN A 49 -25.61 50.97 36.88
C GLN A 49 -26.22 50.10 35.77
N THR A 50 -26.40 48.79 35.99
CA THR A 50 -27.05 47.90 35.00
C THR A 50 -28.57 47.78 35.22
N THR A 51 -29.30 47.63 34.12
CA THR A 51 -30.77 47.69 34.09
C THR A 51 -31.46 46.42 34.60
N ASN A 52 -30.78 45.27 34.61
CA ASN A 52 -31.40 43.98 34.98
C ASN A 52 -31.45 43.75 36.49
N ILE A 53 -30.50 44.30 37.26
CA ILE A 53 -30.45 44.19 38.74
C ILE A 53 -31.69 44.81 39.39
N ARG A 54 -32.25 45.88 38.80
CA ARG A 54 -33.48 46.51 39.28
C ARG A 54 -34.76 45.69 39.03
N LYS A 55 -34.75 44.72 38.10
CA LYS A 55 -35.98 44.04 37.61
C LYS A 55 -36.15 42.60 38.04
N LYS A 56 -35.12 41.89 38.52
CA LYS A 56 -35.25 40.50 38.98
C LYS A 56 -34.55 40.25 40.30
N ARG A 57 -35.37 39.90 41.30
CA ARG A 57 -35.05 39.25 42.58
C ARG A 57 -34.24 40.07 43.58
N GLY A 58 -34.91 40.61 44.60
CA GLY A 58 -34.50 40.48 46.00
C GLY A 58 -33.13 40.99 46.49
N VAL A 59 -32.25 41.52 45.63
CA VAL A 59 -30.96 42.10 46.05
C VAL A 59 -31.25 43.44 46.75
N LYS A 60 -31.69 43.36 48.00
CA LYS A 60 -31.76 44.51 48.91
C LYS A 60 -30.33 44.79 49.38
N GLY A 61 -29.61 45.68 48.70
CA GLY A 61 -28.30 46.15 49.19
C GLY A 61 -27.27 46.45 48.11
N ASN A 62 -26.04 46.74 48.54
CA ASN A 62 -24.89 46.98 47.68
C ASN A 62 -24.52 45.68 46.93
N PRO A 63 -24.54 45.66 45.57
CA PRO A 63 -24.26 44.44 44.80
C PRO A 63 -22.86 43.87 45.04
N LEU A 64 -21.85 44.71 45.30
CA LEU A 64 -20.52 44.25 45.68
C LEU A 64 -20.60 43.45 46.99
N TYR A 65 -21.18 44.03 48.04
CA TYR A 65 -21.28 43.36 49.34
C TYR A 65 -22.08 42.05 49.27
N SER A 66 -23.15 42.02 48.47
CA SER A 66 -23.91 40.79 48.21
C SER A 66 -23.02 39.69 47.62
N HIS A 67 -22.20 40.00 46.62
CA HIS A 67 -21.27 39.05 46.03
C HIS A 67 -20.22 38.59 47.05
N LEU A 68 -19.62 39.54 47.78
CA LEU A 68 -18.58 39.21 48.75
C LEU A 68 -19.14 38.34 49.89
N SER A 69 -20.41 38.49 50.25
CA SER A 69 -21.02 37.67 51.31
C SER A 69 -21.02 36.16 51.03
N ASN A 70 -20.85 35.74 49.77
CA ASN A 70 -20.67 34.33 49.41
C ASN A 70 -19.36 33.72 49.95
N TYR A 71 -18.40 34.55 50.39
CA TYR A 71 -17.17 34.09 51.04
C TYR A 71 -17.30 33.95 52.56
N LYS A 72 -18.46 34.29 53.15
CA LYS A 72 -18.75 33.99 54.56
C LYS A 72 -19.02 32.50 54.72
N SER A 73 -18.38 31.90 55.71
CA SER A 73 -18.60 30.52 56.14
C SER A 73 -18.42 30.45 57.66
N GLN A 74 -18.96 29.41 58.29
CA GLN A 74 -18.77 29.21 59.74
C GLN A 74 -17.28 29.14 60.10
N GLU A 75 -16.48 28.44 59.30
CA GLU A 75 -15.03 28.36 59.48
C GLU A 75 -14.34 29.74 59.41
N ASN A 76 -14.73 30.58 58.44
CA ASN A 76 -14.18 31.93 58.30
C ASN A 76 -14.65 32.86 59.42
N ASP A 77 -15.88 32.70 59.91
CA ASP A 77 -16.41 33.47 61.04
C ASP A 77 -15.67 33.10 62.34
N GLU A 78 -15.39 31.82 62.56
CA GLU A 78 -14.60 31.35 63.71
C GLU A 78 -13.14 31.81 63.63
N LEU A 79 -12.54 31.78 62.43
CA LEU A 79 -11.15 32.15 62.21
C LEU A 79 -10.93 33.68 62.22
N PHE A 80 -11.62 34.42 61.36
CA PHE A 80 -11.38 35.86 61.14
C PHE A 80 -12.26 36.76 62.01
N GLY A 81 -13.43 36.29 62.44
CA GLY A 81 -14.40 37.12 63.15
C GLY A 81 -13.93 37.65 64.52
N LYS A 82 -12.90 37.02 65.10
CA LYS A 82 -12.31 37.41 66.40
C LYS A 82 -10.92 38.05 66.28
N MET A 83 -10.32 38.06 65.09
CA MET A 83 -8.98 38.62 64.88
C MET A 83 -9.03 40.14 64.86
N ASP A 84 -8.05 40.78 65.50
CA ASP A 84 -7.81 42.21 65.29
C ASP A 84 -7.27 42.47 63.88
N ALA A 85 -7.33 43.74 63.44
CA ALA A 85 -6.95 44.12 62.10
C ALA A 85 -5.49 43.75 61.76
N LYS A 86 -4.53 43.97 62.67
CA LYS A 86 -3.10 43.72 62.41
C LYS A 86 -2.86 42.23 62.17
N THR A 87 -3.43 41.38 63.02
CA THR A 87 -3.37 39.92 62.88
C THR A 87 -4.03 39.45 61.60
N MET A 88 -5.23 39.92 61.29
CA MET A 88 -5.95 39.50 60.07
C MET A 88 -5.15 39.84 58.80
N PHE A 89 -4.68 41.08 58.65
CA PHE A 89 -3.92 41.48 57.46
C PHE A 89 -2.61 40.70 57.31
N ARG A 90 -1.97 40.33 58.41
CA ARG A 90 -0.78 39.49 58.40
C ARG A 90 -1.08 38.05 57.97
N VAL A 91 -2.18 37.46 58.46
CA VAL A 91 -2.63 36.12 58.05
C VAL A 91 -2.95 36.11 56.56
N LEU A 92 -3.66 37.13 56.06
CA LEU A 92 -3.96 37.28 54.64
C LEU A 92 -2.68 37.42 53.80
N TYR A 93 -1.70 38.22 54.25
CA TYR A 93 -0.42 38.36 53.56
C TYR A 93 0.35 37.04 53.48
N SER A 94 0.44 36.32 54.60
CA SER A 94 1.26 35.11 54.73
C SER A 94 0.64 33.90 53.99
N ASN A 95 -0.67 33.89 53.79
CA ASN A 95 -1.36 32.79 53.14
C ASN A 95 -1.29 32.89 51.61
N LYS A 96 -0.40 32.10 51.00
CA LYS A 96 -0.23 32.03 49.54
C LYS A 96 -1.30 31.21 48.82
N MET A 97 -2.05 30.38 49.54
CA MET A 97 -3.07 29.49 48.95
C MET A 97 -4.36 30.24 48.62
N ILE A 98 -4.63 31.35 49.33
CA ILE A 98 -5.81 32.18 49.09
C ILE A 98 -5.48 33.20 47.98
N PRO A 99 -6.28 33.30 46.90
CA PRO A 99 -6.12 34.35 45.90
C PRO A 99 -6.38 35.75 46.45
N ASP A 100 -5.70 36.77 45.91
CA ASP A 100 -5.78 38.14 46.43
C ASP A 100 -7.18 38.77 46.36
N TYR A 101 -7.99 38.41 45.35
CA TYR A 101 -9.39 38.86 45.30
C TYR A 101 -10.22 38.27 46.47
N ILE A 102 -9.94 37.04 46.91
CA ILE A 102 -10.61 36.45 48.08
C ILE A 102 -10.11 37.10 49.37
N LYS A 103 -8.80 37.34 49.49
CA LYS A 103 -8.25 38.07 50.64
C LYS A 103 -8.88 39.45 50.78
N PHE A 104 -9.06 40.16 49.66
CA PHE A 104 -9.74 41.46 49.64
C PHE A 104 -11.18 41.34 50.09
N ALA A 105 -11.90 40.31 49.63
CA ALA A 105 -13.27 40.02 50.06
C ALA A 105 -13.36 39.79 51.58
N LEU A 106 -12.46 38.96 52.14
CA LEU A 106 -12.42 38.67 53.57
C LEU A 106 -12.11 39.94 54.37
N ALA A 107 -11.10 40.72 53.98
CA ALA A 107 -10.78 41.99 54.63
C ALA A 107 -11.98 42.96 54.63
N GLN A 108 -12.71 43.05 53.52
CA GLN A 108 -13.92 43.89 53.42
C GLN A 108 -15.06 43.40 54.32
N LEU A 109 -15.19 42.08 54.52
CA LEU A 109 -16.26 41.49 55.33
C LEU A 109 -16.03 41.62 56.84
N TYR A 110 -14.79 41.44 57.30
CA TYR A 110 -14.47 41.34 58.73
C TYR A 110 -13.73 42.57 59.28
N GLN A 111 -13.00 43.32 58.45
CA GLN A 111 -12.16 44.45 58.87
C GLN A 111 -12.30 45.66 57.92
N LEU A 112 -13.54 46.09 57.67
CA LEU A 112 -13.88 47.14 56.69
C LEU A 112 -13.12 48.46 56.91
N GLU A 113 -13.09 48.97 58.14
CA GLU A 113 -12.47 50.29 58.41
C GLU A 113 -10.95 50.23 58.22
N ALA A 114 -10.30 49.17 58.71
CA ALA A 114 -8.88 48.97 58.49
C ALA A 114 -8.54 48.74 57.00
N LEU A 115 -9.41 48.08 56.24
CA LEU A 115 -9.23 47.95 54.79
C LEU A 115 -9.29 49.30 54.07
N LYS A 116 -10.22 50.19 54.44
CA LYS A 116 -10.28 51.55 53.87
C LYS A 116 -9.01 52.34 54.12
N GLU A 117 -8.44 52.24 55.32
CA GLU A 117 -7.16 52.89 55.66
C GLU A 117 -5.99 52.34 54.82
N LYS A 118 -5.98 51.03 54.55
CA LYS A 118 -4.91 50.35 53.80
C LYS A 118 -5.08 50.40 52.28
N LEU A 119 -6.28 50.74 51.79
CA LEU A 119 -6.62 50.75 50.36
C LEU A 119 -5.64 51.55 49.50
N PRO A 120 -5.20 52.78 49.87
CA PRO A 120 -4.25 53.54 49.05
C PRO A 120 -2.93 52.80 48.82
N LEU A 121 -2.42 52.16 49.87
CA LEU A 121 -1.17 51.39 49.81
C LEU A 121 -1.34 50.10 49.01
N MET A 122 -2.51 49.44 49.08
CA MET A 122 -2.81 48.28 48.24
C MET A 122 -2.84 48.64 46.76
N VAL A 123 -3.43 49.79 46.41
CA VAL A 123 -3.42 50.29 45.03
C VAL A 123 -2.00 50.58 44.56
N GLN A 124 -1.19 51.25 45.38
CA GLN A 124 0.22 51.48 45.09
C GLN A 124 0.99 50.16 44.88
N ASN A 125 0.78 49.17 45.76
CA ASN A 125 1.41 47.85 45.64
C ASN A 125 1.04 47.16 44.32
N LEU A 126 -0.24 47.23 43.91
CA LEU A 126 -0.69 46.67 42.64
C LEU A 126 -0.01 47.35 41.45
N GLU A 127 0.07 48.68 41.45
CA GLU A 127 0.73 49.47 40.39
C GLU A 127 2.24 49.19 40.30
N GLU A 128 2.89 48.94 41.44
CA GLU A 128 4.31 48.62 41.55
C GLU A 128 4.63 47.12 41.36
N ASN A 129 3.64 46.28 41.02
CA ASN A 129 3.77 44.82 40.93
C ASN A 129 4.31 44.15 42.22
N LYS A 130 3.99 44.71 43.38
CA LYS A 130 4.25 44.12 44.70
C LYS A 130 3.05 43.27 45.16
N PRO A 131 3.24 42.33 46.11
CA PRO A 131 2.11 41.61 46.69
C PRO A 131 1.10 42.60 47.30
N LEU A 132 -0.18 42.42 47.01
CA LEU A 132 -1.22 43.39 47.36
C LEU A 132 -1.26 43.72 48.86
N PHE A 133 -1.05 42.70 49.69
CA PHE A 133 -1.09 42.76 51.15
C PHE A 133 0.30 42.98 51.78
N ALA A 134 1.32 43.39 51.01
CA ALA A 134 2.65 43.70 51.53
C ALA A 134 2.64 44.98 52.37
N PHE A 135 2.07 44.88 53.56
CA PHE A 135 2.13 45.91 54.58
C PHE A 135 3.40 45.71 55.39
N GLU A 136 4.02 46.79 55.87
CA GLU A 136 5.08 46.74 56.87
C GLU A 136 4.50 46.31 58.24
N THR A 137 3.95 45.09 58.32
CA THR A 137 3.42 44.49 59.55
C THR A 137 4.48 43.58 60.16
N GLY A 138 5.66 44.16 60.42
CA GLY A 138 6.68 43.53 61.25
C GLY A 138 6.22 43.42 62.70
N PHE A 139 6.88 42.55 63.47
CA PHE A 139 6.82 42.64 64.93
C PHE A 139 7.81 43.70 65.38
N GLU A 140 7.41 44.53 66.33
CA GLU A 140 8.27 45.56 66.90
C GLU A 140 9.15 44.98 68.01
N THR A 141 8.68 43.92 68.70
CA THR A 141 9.43 43.23 69.75
C THR A 141 9.32 41.70 69.66
N GLN A 142 10.24 41.01 70.33
CA GLN A 142 10.21 39.55 70.44
C GLN A 142 8.97 39.07 71.20
N GLU A 143 8.55 39.77 72.26
CA GLU A 143 7.38 39.43 73.06
C GLU A 143 6.08 39.53 72.25
N GLU A 144 5.99 40.49 71.32
CA GLU A 144 4.88 40.60 70.39
C GLU A 144 4.85 39.39 69.45
N ALA A 145 6.02 38.97 68.95
CA ALA A 145 6.15 37.80 68.09
C ALA A 145 5.75 36.50 68.82
N GLU A 146 6.25 36.31 70.04
CA GLU A 146 5.95 35.13 70.85
C GLU A 146 4.47 35.06 71.21
N ARG A 147 3.85 36.19 71.57
CA ARG A 147 2.41 36.26 71.88
C ARG A 147 1.57 35.92 70.66
N TYR A 148 1.88 36.53 69.52
CA TYR A 148 1.21 36.23 68.27
C TYR A 148 1.29 34.74 67.94
N LEU A 149 2.47 34.13 68.09
CA LEU A 149 2.65 32.71 67.83
C LEU A 149 1.80 31.85 68.78
N ARG A 150 1.77 32.15 70.08
CA ARG A 150 0.94 31.42 71.05
C ARG A 150 -0.56 31.55 70.79
N GLU A 151 -1.02 32.73 70.38
CA GLU A 151 -2.46 33.01 70.17
C GLU A 151 -2.96 32.51 68.81
N ASN A 152 -2.11 32.47 67.78
CA ASN A 152 -2.55 32.22 66.40
C ASN A 152 -1.98 30.94 65.78
N SER A 153 -0.96 30.32 66.37
CA SER A 153 -0.41 29.07 65.83
C SER A 153 -1.14 27.87 66.41
N ARG A 154 -1.76 27.08 65.53
CA ARG A 154 -2.59 25.93 65.88
C ARG A 154 -1.87 24.81 66.64
N PHE A 155 -0.54 24.68 66.45
CA PHE A 155 0.24 23.56 66.95
C PHE A 155 1.32 23.95 67.98
N ILE A 156 1.19 25.12 68.61
CA ILE A 156 2.13 25.59 69.65
C ILE A 156 1.61 25.23 71.04
N GLY A 157 2.53 24.86 71.93
CA GLY A 157 2.22 24.48 73.30
C GLY A 157 1.64 23.07 73.40
N GLU A 158 1.35 22.64 74.64
CA GLU A 158 0.90 21.27 74.93
C GLU A 158 -0.44 20.94 74.26
N GLU A 159 -1.39 21.87 74.26
CA GLU A 159 -2.66 21.72 73.53
C GLU A 159 -2.45 21.61 72.02
N GLY A 160 -1.52 22.40 71.46
CA GLY A 160 -1.18 22.37 70.04
C GLY A 160 -0.58 21.03 69.59
N LEU A 161 0.22 20.39 70.44
CA LEU A 161 0.75 19.05 70.18
C LEU A 161 -0.37 18.00 70.11
N ASN A 162 -1.37 18.09 70.99
CA ASN A 162 -2.52 17.20 70.96
C ASN A 162 -3.41 17.44 69.73
N LEU A 163 -3.62 18.70 69.36
CA LEU A 163 -4.32 19.05 68.12
C LEU A 163 -3.62 18.51 66.88
N PHE A 164 -2.28 18.54 66.85
CA PHE A 164 -1.51 17.96 65.76
C PHE A 164 -1.75 16.45 65.64
N LEU A 165 -1.73 15.70 66.74
CA LEU A 165 -2.00 14.26 66.73
C LEU A 165 -3.43 13.94 66.26
N ILE A 166 -4.42 14.68 66.74
CA ILE A 166 -5.82 14.54 66.31
C ILE A 166 -5.95 14.79 64.81
N ASP A 167 -5.32 15.85 64.29
CA ASP A 167 -5.34 16.16 62.87
C ASP A 167 -4.59 15.09 62.05
N LEU A 168 -3.44 14.62 62.52
CA LEU A 168 -2.66 13.58 61.86
C LEU A 168 -3.44 12.26 61.74
N LYS A 169 -4.16 11.85 62.80
CA LYS A 169 -4.98 10.62 62.80
C LYS A 169 -6.05 10.60 61.71
N LYS A 170 -6.55 11.77 61.28
CA LYS A 170 -7.53 11.87 60.19
C LYS A 170 -6.96 11.44 58.84
N HIS A 171 -5.64 11.41 58.70
CA HIS A 171 -4.96 11.00 57.48
C HIS A 171 -4.59 9.51 57.46
N PHE A 172 -4.83 8.76 58.53
CA PHE A 172 -4.55 7.32 58.56
C PHE A 172 -5.60 6.54 57.78
N ALA A 173 -5.15 5.52 57.06
CA ALA A 173 -6.01 4.58 56.37
C ALA A 173 -6.77 3.68 57.37
N LYS A 174 -7.82 3.00 56.89
CA LYS A 174 -8.72 2.23 57.77
C LYS A 174 -8.00 1.06 58.46
N ASP A 175 -7.16 0.36 57.73
CA ASP A 175 -6.27 -0.70 58.21
C ASP A 175 -5.23 -0.16 59.22
N GLU A 176 -4.65 1.01 58.95
CA GLU A 176 -3.73 1.70 59.86
C GLU A 176 -4.44 2.07 61.19
N LEU A 177 -5.70 2.50 61.14
CA LEU A 177 -6.52 2.77 62.33
C LEU A 177 -6.87 1.50 63.13
N GLU A 178 -7.14 0.37 62.46
CA GLU A 178 -7.39 -0.92 63.10
C GLU A 178 -6.13 -1.44 63.80
N CYS A 179 -4.97 -1.33 63.15
CA CYS A 179 -3.67 -1.63 63.76
C CYS A 179 -3.40 -0.74 64.97
N LEU A 180 -3.61 0.57 64.83
CA LEU A 180 -3.39 1.54 65.90
C LEU A 180 -4.15 1.18 67.18
N VAL A 181 -5.41 0.73 67.08
CA VAL A 181 -6.21 0.33 68.25
C VAL A 181 -5.61 -0.89 68.98
N ASN A 182 -4.98 -1.81 68.25
CA ASN A 182 -4.31 -2.96 68.85
C ASN A 182 -2.98 -2.55 69.51
N LEU A 183 -2.21 -1.70 68.82
CA LEU A 183 -0.98 -1.13 69.33
C LEU A 183 -1.20 -0.32 70.61
N GLU A 184 -2.20 0.56 70.65
CA GLU A 184 -2.54 1.37 71.82
C GLU A 184 -2.78 0.49 73.07
N LYS A 185 -3.44 -0.67 72.93
CA LYS A 185 -3.69 -1.59 74.07
C LYS A 185 -2.42 -2.19 74.64
N ILE A 186 -1.50 -2.61 73.77
CA ILE A 186 -0.24 -3.26 74.19
C ILE A 186 0.70 -2.19 74.74
N ILE A 187 0.79 -1.07 74.05
CA ILE A 187 1.73 0.00 74.34
C ILE A 187 1.34 0.79 75.59
N SER A 188 0.05 0.92 75.92
CA SER A 188 -0.40 1.63 77.14
C SER A 188 0.16 1.06 78.45
N GLU A 189 0.65 -0.19 78.44
CA GLU A 189 1.24 -0.83 79.62
C GLU A 189 2.76 -0.63 79.71
N LEU A 190 3.40 -0.07 78.68
CA LEU A 190 4.86 0.07 78.59
C LEU A 190 5.30 1.45 79.06
N THR A 191 6.26 1.50 79.98
CA THR A 191 6.97 2.75 80.27
C THR A 191 7.85 3.19 79.09
N LEU A 192 8.29 4.46 79.07
CA LEU A 192 9.17 4.98 78.02
C LEU A 192 10.44 4.12 77.82
N LEU A 193 11.05 3.67 78.91
CA LEU A 193 12.24 2.81 78.86
C LEU A 193 11.92 1.44 78.25
N GLU A 194 10.77 0.86 78.60
CA GLU A 194 10.34 -0.43 78.08
C GLU A 194 9.97 -0.33 76.60
N PHE A 195 9.27 0.73 76.20
CA PHE A 195 8.92 1.00 74.81
C PHE A 195 10.18 1.10 73.95
N GLU A 196 11.15 1.94 74.33
CA GLU A 196 12.40 2.09 73.57
C GLU A 196 13.20 0.79 73.45
N ASN A 197 13.19 -0.04 74.51
CA ASN A 197 13.87 -1.32 74.51
C ASN A 197 13.09 -2.45 73.83
N LYS A 198 11.78 -2.33 73.61
CA LYS A 198 10.94 -3.39 73.02
C LYS A 198 10.35 -3.03 71.66
N LYS A 199 10.51 -1.79 71.19
CA LYS A 199 9.92 -1.35 69.90
C LYS A 199 10.33 -2.20 68.70
N TYR A 200 11.52 -2.84 68.75
CA TYR A 200 11.97 -3.75 67.69
C TYR A 200 11.10 -5.02 67.59
N GLU A 201 10.37 -5.38 68.65
CA GLU A 201 9.46 -6.54 68.66
C GLU A 201 8.24 -6.30 67.75
N PHE A 202 7.98 -5.04 67.37
CA PHE A 202 6.91 -4.63 66.47
C PHE A 202 7.45 -4.26 65.06
N TYR A 203 8.53 -4.89 64.60
CA TYR A 203 9.19 -4.54 63.34
C TYR A 203 8.30 -4.65 62.09
N ASP A 204 7.22 -5.45 62.17
CA ASP A 204 6.22 -5.60 61.09
C ASP A 204 5.28 -4.39 61.00
N GLU A 205 5.23 -3.54 62.03
CA GLU A 205 4.34 -2.39 62.11
C GLU A 205 5.06 -1.10 61.69
N PRO A 206 4.37 -0.17 60.99
CA PRO A 206 4.94 1.12 60.62
C PRO A 206 5.42 1.90 61.84
N GLU A 207 6.65 2.42 61.77
CA GLU A 207 7.28 3.10 62.88
C GLU A 207 6.44 4.28 63.38
N TYR A 208 5.86 5.06 62.46
CA TYR A 208 5.02 6.21 62.83
C TYR A 208 3.78 5.81 63.64
N LEU A 209 3.20 4.62 63.44
CA LEU A 209 2.06 4.13 64.21
C LEU A 209 2.46 3.75 65.63
N LEU A 210 3.64 3.17 65.82
CA LEU A 210 4.17 2.78 67.13
C LEU A 210 4.38 4.00 68.03
N TYR A 211 5.08 5.03 67.52
CA TYR A 211 5.33 6.25 68.29
C TYR A 211 4.04 7.09 68.44
N TYR A 212 3.14 7.07 67.45
CA TYR A 212 1.82 7.71 67.61
C TYR A 212 1.03 7.04 68.72
N ALA A 213 0.96 5.70 68.75
CA ALA A 213 0.26 4.94 69.79
C ALA A 213 0.83 5.24 71.17
N PHE A 214 2.16 5.27 71.30
CA PHE A 214 2.84 5.63 72.56
C PHE A 214 2.46 7.04 73.03
N LEU A 215 2.49 8.02 72.13
CA LEU A 215 2.10 9.41 72.42
C LEU A 215 0.63 9.57 72.80
N ALA A 216 -0.25 8.76 72.20
CA ALA A 216 -1.68 8.78 72.47
C ALA A 216 -2.03 8.20 73.85
N THR A 217 -1.26 7.20 74.31
CA THR A 217 -1.50 6.51 75.59
C THR A 217 -0.76 7.13 76.77
N HIS A 218 0.27 7.94 76.53
CA HIS A 218 1.10 8.59 77.56
C HIS A 218 1.02 10.13 77.46
N PRO A 219 -0.12 10.76 77.78
CA PRO A 219 -0.28 12.23 77.76
C PRO A 219 0.71 12.97 78.68
N GLU A 220 1.17 12.32 79.75
CA GLU A 220 1.98 12.88 80.84
C GLU A 220 3.46 13.06 80.53
N LEU A 221 3.94 12.62 79.36
CA LEU A 221 5.32 12.82 78.93
C LEU A 221 5.70 14.30 78.91
N THR A 222 6.97 14.60 79.20
CA THR A 222 7.47 15.97 79.15
C THR A 222 7.36 16.56 77.74
N THR A 223 7.05 17.85 77.64
CA THR A 223 6.74 18.52 76.36
C THR A 223 7.85 18.39 75.32
N ASP A 224 9.11 18.39 75.75
CA ASP A 224 10.28 18.21 74.90
C ASP A 224 10.35 16.81 74.27
N ILE A 225 10.12 15.76 75.07
CA ILE A 225 10.06 14.37 74.58
C ILE A 225 8.85 14.19 73.66
N ARG A 226 7.68 14.70 74.05
CA ARG A 226 6.46 14.68 73.22
C ARG A 226 6.71 15.31 71.86
N LEU A 227 7.29 16.52 71.84
CA LEU A 227 7.61 17.23 70.61
C LEU A 227 8.59 16.42 69.73
N GLY A 228 9.65 15.87 70.32
CA GLY A 228 10.61 15.04 69.61
C GLY A 228 9.97 13.82 68.94
N MET A 229 9.12 13.10 69.68
CA MET A 229 8.39 11.94 69.14
C MET A 229 7.34 12.35 68.09
N ILE A 230 6.64 13.48 68.26
CA ILE A 230 5.70 13.99 67.26
C ILE A 230 6.41 14.32 65.95
N LEU A 231 7.59 14.95 66.03
CA LEU A 231 8.41 15.21 64.85
C LEU A 231 8.87 13.91 64.19
N HIS A 232 9.22 12.90 64.99
CA HIS A 232 9.60 11.57 64.48
C HIS A 232 8.43 10.89 63.75
N VAL A 233 7.23 10.91 64.34
CA VAL A 233 5.99 10.42 63.72
C VAL A 233 5.73 11.15 62.42
N ALA A 234 5.78 12.49 62.42
CA ALA A 234 5.53 13.30 61.23
C ALA A 234 6.53 12.98 60.10
N TYR A 235 7.82 12.83 60.44
CA TYR A 235 8.87 12.51 59.48
C TYR A 235 8.69 11.10 58.88
N THR A 236 8.48 10.10 59.73
CA THR A 236 8.32 8.69 59.30
C THR A 236 7.03 8.49 58.51
N PHE A 237 5.92 9.12 58.93
CA PHE A 237 4.67 9.18 58.19
C PHE A 237 4.87 9.79 56.79
N ALA A 238 5.51 10.97 56.71
CA ALA A 238 5.76 11.64 55.43
C ALA A 238 6.68 10.82 54.51
N LYS A 239 7.69 10.14 55.08
CA LYS A 239 8.61 9.28 54.32
C LYS A 239 7.88 8.08 53.70
N GLU A 240 7.04 7.40 54.46
CA GLU A 240 6.27 6.26 53.94
C GLU A 240 5.23 6.66 52.89
N TYR A 241 4.48 7.74 53.14
CA TYR A 241 3.49 8.22 52.18
C TYR A 241 4.13 8.72 50.88
N ARG A 242 5.33 9.33 50.94
CA ARG A 242 6.10 9.68 49.74
C ARG A 242 6.51 8.44 48.93
N LEU A 243 6.95 7.37 49.60
CA LEU A 243 7.29 6.12 48.92
C LEU A 243 6.07 5.47 48.27
N LYS A 244 4.90 5.52 48.92
CA LYS A 244 3.63 5.07 48.34
C LYS A 244 3.27 5.91 47.10
N ASP A 245 3.44 7.23 47.16
CA ASP A 245 3.14 8.14 46.05
C ASP A 245 4.06 7.91 44.83
N ASP A 246 5.37 7.76 45.05
CA ASP A 246 6.34 7.43 43.99
C ASP A 246 6.01 6.07 43.30
N LEU A 247 5.56 5.08 44.09
CA LEU A 247 5.14 3.77 43.58
C LEU A 247 3.82 3.85 42.78
N VAL A 248 2.88 4.69 43.21
CA VAL A 248 1.63 4.95 42.48
C VAL A 248 1.92 5.69 41.18
N GLN A 249 2.78 6.72 41.21
CA GLN A 249 3.19 7.52 40.06
C GLN A 249 3.83 6.64 38.98
N SER A 250 4.82 5.81 39.34
CA SER A 250 5.46 4.89 38.40
C SER A 250 4.48 3.89 37.77
N ARG A 251 3.50 3.40 38.55
CA ARG A 251 2.45 2.52 38.04
C ARG A 251 1.50 3.24 37.09
N PHE A 252 1.19 4.51 37.34
CA PHE A 252 0.44 5.37 36.42
C PHE A 252 1.19 5.58 35.10
N GLU A 253 2.49 5.88 35.15
CA GLU A 253 3.32 6.04 33.96
C GLU A 253 3.35 4.76 33.11
N GLN A 254 3.44 3.59 33.76
CA GLN A 254 3.40 2.30 33.07
C GLN A 254 2.04 2.03 32.42
N LEU A 255 0.94 2.30 33.12
CA LEU A 255 -0.42 2.19 32.57
C LEU A 255 -0.64 3.14 31.38
N GLU A 256 -0.10 4.36 31.44
CA GLU A 256 -0.20 5.30 30.32
C GLU A 256 0.54 4.77 29.07
N LEU A 257 1.68 4.12 29.27
CA LEU A 257 2.46 3.49 28.22
C LEU A 257 1.70 2.30 27.60
N ASP A 258 1.09 1.45 28.43
CA ASP A 258 0.25 0.34 27.98
C ASP A 258 -0.98 0.82 27.18
N ILE A 259 -1.63 1.89 27.63
CA ILE A 259 -2.76 2.50 26.92
C ILE A 259 -2.33 3.02 25.54
N LYS A 260 -1.17 3.68 25.44
CA LYS A 260 -0.63 4.15 24.15
C LYS A 260 -0.38 2.98 23.19
N LEU A 261 0.17 1.88 23.69
CA LEU A 261 0.47 0.69 22.90
C LEU A 261 -0.81 -0.01 22.41
N LEU A 262 -1.82 -0.12 23.26
CA LEU A 262 -3.15 -0.64 22.90
C LEU A 262 -3.84 0.22 21.84
N THR A 263 -3.72 1.54 21.95
CA THR A 263 -4.31 2.48 20.99
C THR A 263 -3.67 2.34 19.61
N GLN A 264 -2.34 2.16 19.55
CA GLN A 264 -1.64 1.86 18.29
C GLN A 264 -2.09 0.53 17.68
N ASN A 265 -2.18 -0.53 18.48
CA ASN A 265 -2.65 -1.84 18.01
C ASN A 265 -4.08 -1.80 17.47
N LEU A 266 -4.96 -0.98 18.05
CA LEU A 266 -6.31 -0.74 17.54
C LEU A 266 -6.30 -0.06 16.17
N ALA A 267 -5.46 0.95 15.98
CA ALA A 267 -5.31 1.61 14.67
C ALA A 267 -4.80 0.63 13.60
N ASP A 268 -3.82 -0.21 13.94
CA ASP A 268 -3.31 -1.25 13.04
C ASP A 268 -4.40 -2.28 12.69
N TYR A 269 -5.23 -2.67 13.66
CA TYR A 269 -6.36 -3.56 13.44
C TYR A 269 -7.40 -2.95 12.48
N GLU A 270 -7.73 -1.66 12.62
CA GLU A 270 -8.64 -0.97 11.71
C GLU A 270 -8.09 -0.91 10.28
N MET A 271 -6.79 -0.65 10.13
CA MET A 271 -6.12 -0.67 8.82
C MET A 271 -6.17 -2.06 8.17
N ILE A 272 -5.92 -3.12 8.95
CA ILE A 272 -6.04 -4.52 8.45
C ILE A 272 -7.48 -4.83 8.05
N LYS A 273 -8.47 -4.35 8.81
CA LYS A 273 -9.90 -4.55 8.52
C LYS A 273 -10.32 -3.87 7.21
N GLU A 274 -9.83 -2.66 6.93
CA GLU A 274 -10.08 -2.01 5.64
C GLU A 274 -9.41 -2.76 4.48
N LYS A 275 -8.14 -3.19 4.63
CA LYS A 275 -7.49 -4.04 3.62
C LYS A 275 -8.26 -5.33 3.36
N ALA A 276 -8.79 -5.97 4.40
CA ALA A 276 -9.60 -7.18 4.24
C ALA A 276 -10.88 -6.93 3.43
N LYS A 277 -11.55 -5.79 3.63
CA LYS A 277 -12.72 -5.41 2.81
C LYS A 277 -12.34 -5.15 1.35
N GLU A 278 -11.17 -4.56 1.11
CA GLU A 278 -10.64 -4.33 -0.23
C GLU A 278 -10.37 -5.66 -0.96
N TYR A 279 -9.68 -6.60 -0.30
CA TYR A 279 -9.47 -7.95 -0.82
C TYR A 279 -10.78 -8.68 -1.14
N ASP A 280 -11.81 -8.53 -0.29
CA ASP A 280 -13.12 -9.13 -0.55
C ASP A 280 -13.83 -8.52 -1.77
N ARG A 281 -13.63 -7.22 -2.04
CA ARG A 281 -14.14 -6.57 -3.26
C ARG A 281 -13.41 -7.09 -4.50
N ASP A 282 -12.09 -7.16 -4.45
CA ASP A 282 -11.28 -7.64 -5.56
C ASP A 282 -11.59 -9.10 -5.88
N LYS A 283 -11.77 -9.95 -4.86
CA LYS A 283 -12.20 -11.33 -5.05
C LYS A 283 -13.51 -11.44 -5.81
N ARG A 284 -14.51 -10.61 -5.48
CA ARG A 284 -15.80 -10.59 -6.19
C ARG A 284 -15.66 -10.12 -7.64
N LEU A 285 -14.78 -9.16 -7.91
CA LEU A 285 -14.46 -8.72 -9.27
C LEU A 285 -13.83 -9.85 -10.07
N PHE A 286 -12.80 -10.51 -9.54
CA PHE A 286 -12.16 -11.65 -10.20
C PHE A 286 -13.12 -12.82 -10.45
N GLU A 287 -14.03 -13.12 -9.51
CA GLU A 287 -15.05 -14.15 -9.71
C GLU A 287 -16.02 -13.79 -10.84
N LYS A 288 -16.36 -12.50 -10.99
CA LYS A 288 -17.19 -12.01 -12.09
C LYS A 288 -16.45 -12.12 -13.44
N GLU A 289 -15.21 -11.64 -13.52
CA GLU A 289 -14.37 -11.73 -14.72
C GLU A 289 -14.14 -13.19 -15.14
N LYS A 290 -13.95 -14.09 -14.18
CA LYS A 290 -13.82 -15.53 -14.43
C LYS A 290 -15.09 -16.11 -15.05
N LYS A 291 -16.28 -15.73 -14.57
CA LYS A 291 -17.55 -16.16 -15.16
C LYS A 291 -17.72 -15.62 -16.57
N GLU A 292 -17.43 -14.35 -16.79
CA GLU A 292 -17.51 -13.72 -18.12
C GLU A 292 -16.56 -14.40 -19.12
N SER A 293 -15.31 -14.63 -18.71
CA SER A 293 -14.32 -15.35 -19.52
C SER A 293 -14.74 -16.79 -19.83
N SER A 294 -15.34 -17.49 -18.86
CA SER A 294 -15.87 -18.84 -19.08
C SER A 294 -16.98 -18.87 -20.13
N VAL A 295 -17.89 -17.89 -20.11
CA VAL A 295 -18.95 -17.76 -21.12
C VAL A 295 -18.35 -17.46 -22.50
N LEU A 296 -17.36 -16.57 -22.57
CA LEU A 296 -16.68 -16.25 -23.82
C LEU A 296 -15.98 -17.48 -24.43
N ILE A 297 -15.27 -18.26 -23.62
CA ILE A 297 -14.61 -19.51 -24.05
C ILE A 297 -15.65 -20.50 -24.60
N GLN A 298 -16.80 -20.63 -23.94
CA GLN A 298 -17.87 -21.51 -24.40
C GLN A 298 -18.44 -21.07 -25.75
N ASN A 299 -18.65 -19.76 -25.94
CA ASN A 299 -19.11 -19.20 -27.22
C ASN A 299 -18.09 -19.43 -28.35
N LEU A 300 -16.81 -19.16 -28.10
CA LEU A 300 -15.74 -19.40 -29.07
C LEU A 300 -15.63 -20.89 -29.45
N ASN A 301 -15.79 -21.80 -28.49
CA ASN A 301 -15.80 -23.23 -28.77
C ASN A 301 -16.99 -23.65 -29.64
N ASN A 302 -18.18 -23.09 -29.38
CA ASN A 302 -19.36 -23.35 -30.21
C ASN A 302 -19.14 -22.85 -31.65
N GLU A 303 -18.56 -21.66 -31.81
CA GLU A 303 -18.26 -21.06 -33.12
C GLU A 303 -17.20 -21.87 -33.89
N MET A 304 -16.12 -22.28 -33.22
CA MET A 304 -15.10 -23.20 -33.77
C MET A 304 -15.71 -24.52 -34.23
N THR A 305 -16.64 -25.08 -33.45
CA THR A 305 -17.32 -26.33 -33.80
C THR A 305 -18.20 -26.15 -35.03
N SER A 306 -18.93 -25.03 -35.12
CA SER A 306 -19.75 -24.68 -36.29
C SER A 306 -18.89 -24.52 -37.55
N LEU A 307 -17.80 -23.76 -37.47
CA LEU A 307 -16.87 -23.55 -38.57
C LEU A 307 -16.22 -24.86 -39.02
N SER A 308 -15.81 -25.71 -38.08
CA SER A 308 -15.25 -27.02 -38.37
C SER A 308 -16.25 -27.89 -39.14
N ASN A 309 -17.51 -27.94 -38.70
CA ASN A 309 -18.56 -28.67 -39.39
C ASN A 309 -18.83 -28.13 -40.80
N GLU A 310 -18.87 -26.81 -40.97
CA GLU A 310 -19.05 -26.19 -42.29
C GLU A 310 -17.88 -26.53 -43.22
N TYR A 311 -16.65 -26.51 -42.71
CA TYR A 311 -15.45 -26.88 -43.46
C TYR A 311 -15.47 -28.35 -43.90
N VAL A 312 -15.90 -29.26 -43.02
CA VAL A 312 -16.08 -30.68 -43.34
C VAL A 312 -17.12 -30.85 -44.45
N MET A 313 -18.25 -30.14 -44.39
CA MET A 313 -19.27 -30.20 -45.44
C MET A 313 -18.75 -29.68 -46.79
N LYS A 314 -17.98 -28.57 -46.80
CA LYS A 314 -17.33 -28.03 -48.00
C LYS A 314 -16.32 -29.00 -48.60
N MET A 315 -15.51 -29.64 -47.75
CA MET A 315 -14.56 -30.66 -48.18
C MET A 315 -15.26 -31.87 -48.79
N ASP A 316 -16.37 -32.33 -48.22
CA ASP A 316 -17.12 -33.47 -48.75
C ASP A 316 -17.81 -33.14 -50.08
N THR A 317 -18.39 -31.95 -50.21
CA THR A 317 -18.94 -31.49 -51.50
C THR A 317 -17.86 -31.38 -52.58
N GLN A 318 -16.70 -30.81 -52.25
CA GLN A 318 -15.59 -30.71 -53.20
C GLN A 318 -15.04 -32.09 -53.58
N LYS A 319 -15.00 -33.03 -52.63
CA LYS A 319 -14.62 -34.42 -52.89
C LYS A 319 -15.59 -35.10 -53.86
N GLN A 320 -16.89 -34.97 -53.66
CA GLN A 320 -17.91 -35.52 -54.55
C GLN A 320 -17.81 -34.94 -55.96
N GLU A 321 -17.56 -33.64 -56.08
CA GLU A 321 -17.37 -32.99 -57.37
C GLU A 321 -16.10 -33.50 -58.08
N ASN A 322 -14.99 -33.62 -57.37
CA ASN A 322 -13.76 -34.20 -57.92
C ASN A 322 -13.96 -35.66 -58.36
N GLU A 323 -14.72 -36.46 -57.60
CA GLU A 323 -15.05 -37.83 -57.98
C GLU A 323 -15.88 -37.90 -59.28
N ARG A 324 -16.80 -36.95 -59.50
CA ARG A 324 -17.53 -36.83 -60.78
C ARG A 324 -16.60 -36.48 -61.93
N VAL A 325 -15.76 -35.46 -61.78
CA VAL A 325 -14.80 -35.05 -62.80
C VAL A 325 -13.85 -36.20 -63.16
N ILE A 326 -13.34 -36.93 -62.16
CA ILE A 326 -12.50 -38.12 -62.40
C ILE A 326 -13.25 -39.19 -63.20
N LYS A 327 -14.54 -39.39 -62.93
CA LYS A 327 -15.36 -40.36 -63.67
C LYS A 327 -15.57 -39.95 -65.12
N GLU A 328 -15.83 -38.68 -65.38
CA GLU A 328 -15.96 -38.11 -66.73
C GLU A 328 -14.65 -38.25 -67.52
N LEU A 329 -13.52 -37.83 -66.93
CA LEU A 329 -12.20 -37.99 -67.54
C LEU A 329 -11.84 -39.44 -67.84
N LYS A 330 -12.26 -40.40 -66.99
CA LYS A 330 -12.07 -41.83 -67.25
C LYS A 330 -12.87 -42.31 -68.47
N LEU A 331 -14.10 -41.81 -68.65
CA LEU A 331 -14.92 -42.14 -69.82
C LEU A 331 -14.30 -41.57 -71.10
N GLU A 332 -13.89 -40.30 -71.08
CA GLU A 332 -13.19 -39.66 -72.21
C GLU A 332 -11.91 -40.41 -72.56
N PHE A 333 -11.12 -40.81 -71.55
CA PHE A 333 -9.91 -41.59 -71.76
C PHE A 333 -10.20 -42.93 -72.44
N GLN A 334 -11.25 -43.64 -72.02
CA GLN A 334 -11.65 -44.90 -72.66
C GLN A 334 -12.11 -44.69 -74.11
N GLU A 335 -12.83 -43.61 -74.38
CA GLU A 335 -13.27 -43.27 -75.73
C GLU A 335 -12.08 -42.96 -76.65
N LEU A 336 -11.14 -42.13 -76.18
CA LEU A 336 -9.88 -41.84 -76.89
C LEU A 336 -9.05 -43.12 -77.11
N GLN A 337 -9.00 -44.01 -76.12
CA GLN A 337 -8.30 -45.28 -76.24
C GLN A 337 -8.94 -46.19 -77.32
N ASN A 338 -10.27 -46.22 -77.41
CA ASN A 338 -10.98 -46.91 -78.48
C ASN A 338 -10.70 -46.30 -79.86
N GLN A 339 -10.72 -44.97 -79.98
CA GLN A 339 -10.36 -44.27 -81.22
C GLN A 339 -8.92 -44.56 -81.66
N LEU A 340 -7.99 -44.63 -80.70
CA LEU A 340 -6.59 -44.99 -80.95
C LEU A 340 -6.48 -46.41 -81.49
N ASN A 341 -7.19 -47.37 -80.90
CA ASN A 341 -7.17 -48.78 -81.34
C ASN A 341 -7.73 -48.92 -82.77
N ILE A 342 -8.83 -48.23 -83.08
CA ILE A 342 -9.40 -48.19 -84.44
C ILE A 342 -8.37 -47.64 -85.43
N SER A 343 -7.65 -46.58 -85.05
CA SER A 343 -6.62 -45.96 -85.90
C SER A 343 -5.42 -46.88 -86.12
N LYS A 344 -4.98 -47.61 -85.08
CA LYS A 344 -3.90 -48.61 -85.19
C LYS A 344 -4.26 -49.75 -86.14
N GLN A 345 -5.48 -50.29 -86.06
CA GLN A 345 -5.95 -51.33 -86.99
C GLN A 345 -5.97 -50.84 -88.44
N LYS A 346 -6.31 -49.57 -88.69
CA LYS A 346 -6.24 -48.98 -90.03
C LYS A 346 -4.81 -48.93 -90.56
N VAL A 347 -3.83 -48.57 -89.71
CA VAL A 347 -2.40 -48.56 -90.09
C VAL A 347 -1.88 -49.98 -90.36
N GLU A 348 -2.28 -50.96 -89.55
CA GLU A 348 -1.92 -52.36 -89.77
C GLU A 348 -2.50 -52.91 -91.07
N ASN A 349 -3.74 -52.56 -91.42
CA ASN A 349 -4.35 -52.94 -92.70
C ASN A 349 -3.64 -52.28 -93.90
N ILE A 350 -3.21 -51.01 -93.78
CA ILE A 350 -2.41 -50.33 -94.81
C ILE A 350 -1.05 -51.03 -95.00
N ASN A 351 -0.40 -51.46 -93.92
CA ASN A 351 0.86 -52.20 -94.02
C ASN A 351 0.69 -53.59 -94.62
N PHE A 352 -0.47 -54.24 -94.46
CA PHE A 352 -0.76 -55.55 -95.03
C PHE A 352 -1.04 -55.49 -96.55
N GLU A 353 -1.62 -54.39 -97.05
CA GLU A 353 -1.84 -54.17 -98.49
C GLU A 353 -0.56 -53.80 -99.26
N PHE A 354 0.52 -53.37 -98.58
CA PHE A 354 1.77 -52.92 -99.20
C PHE A 354 2.98 -53.85 -99.02
N SER A 355 2.82 -55.02 -98.37
CA SER A 355 3.89 -56.02 -98.28
C SER A 355 3.77 -57.08 -99.38
N GLY A 356 3.93 -56.65 -100.62
CA GLY A 356 4.18 -57.51 -101.78
C GLY A 356 5.54 -57.17 -102.39
N GLU A 357 6.31 -58.21 -102.67
CA GLU A 357 7.52 -58.26 -103.50
C GLU A 357 8.91 -58.25 -102.81
N SER A 358 9.67 -59.29 -103.19
CA SER A 358 11.06 -59.59 -102.86
C SER A 358 12.02 -58.51 -103.37
N PRO A 359 13.11 -58.17 -102.65
CA PRO A 359 14.06 -57.16 -103.11
C PRO A 359 14.86 -57.62 -104.34
N PHE A 360 14.78 -56.82 -105.40
CA PHE A 360 15.58 -56.87 -106.62
C PHE A 360 17.01 -56.39 -106.30
N GLN A 361 18.04 -57.24 -106.44
CA GLN A 361 19.45 -56.91 -106.11
C GLN A 361 20.37 -57.08 -107.33
N GLU A 362 20.51 -56.06 -108.18
CA GLU A 362 21.44 -56.12 -109.34
C GLU A 362 22.59 -55.11 -109.30
N PHE A 363 22.46 -53.97 -108.61
CA PHE A 363 23.53 -52.97 -108.53
C PHE A 363 23.63 -52.29 -107.17
N ALA A 364 24.79 -51.70 -106.89
CA ALA A 364 25.06 -50.96 -105.66
C ALA A 364 25.53 -49.53 -105.94
N VAL A 365 25.29 -48.63 -104.97
CA VAL A 365 25.62 -47.21 -105.09
C VAL A 365 26.52 -46.77 -103.93
N VAL A 366 27.67 -46.17 -104.26
CA VAL A 366 28.60 -45.57 -103.30
C VAL A 366 28.63 -44.06 -103.52
N TYR A 367 28.23 -43.30 -102.50
CA TYR A 367 28.00 -41.85 -102.62
C TYR A 367 28.52 -41.12 -101.37
N THR A 368 28.78 -39.81 -101.43
CA THR A 368 29.49 -39.07 -100.37
C THR A 368 28.65 -38.74 -99.13
N GLY A 369 27.35 -38.99 -99.13
CA GLY A 369 26.44 -38.65 -98.03
C GLY A 369 26.15 -39.82 -97.08
N GLU A 370 25.94 -39.50 -95.80
CA GLU A 370 25.27 -40.39 -94.84
C GLU A 370 23.81 -39.93 -94.74
N ASN A 371 22.88 -40.65 -95.39
CA ASN A 371 21.48 -40.27 -95.32
C ASN A 371 20.55 -41.49 -95.28
N GLU A 372 19.81 -41.62 -94.18
CA GLU A 372 18.80 -42.66 -93.98
C GLU A 372 17.62 -42.53 -94.95
N LEU A 373 17.31 -41.31 -95.42
CA LEU A 373 16.22 -41.07 -96.38
C LEU A 373 16.44 -41.84 -97.68
N PHE A 374 17.69 -42.01 -98.13
CA PHE A 374 17.98 -42.77 -99.35
C PHE A 374 17.52 -44.24 -99.24
N ARG A 375 17.66 -44.85 -98.06
CA ARG A 375 17.20 -46.22 -97.80
C ARG A 375 15.69 -46.34 -97.68
N GLN A 376 15.00 -45.26 -97.31
CA GLN A 376 13.53 -45.25 -97.25
C GLN A 376 12.90 -45.16 -98.64
N PHE A 377 13.53 -44.42 -99.57
CA PHE A 377 13.04 -44.25 -100.94
C PHE A 377 13.48 -45.36 -101.90
N PHE A 378 14.65 -45.96 -101.67
CA PHE A 378 15.15 -47.12 -102.44
C PHE A 378 15.60 -48.24 -101.50
N PRO A 379 14.68 -48.86 -100.72
CA PRO A 379 15.01 -49.96 -99.82
C PRO A 379 15.63 -51.17 -100.53
N GLU A 380 15.35 -51.32 -101.82
CA GLU A 380 15.87 -52.38 -102.68
C GLU A 380 17.33 -52.18 -103.13
N ILE A 381 17.89 -50.96 -103.05
CA ILE A 381 19.25 -50.66 -103.52
C ILE A 381 20.24 -50.70 -102.36
N VAL A 382 21.28 -51.53 -102.49
CA VAL A 382 22.39 -51.54 -101.52
C VAL A 382 23.24 -50.29 -101.70
N SER A 383 23.26 -49.45 -100.68
CA SER A 383 23.99 -48.19 -100.70
C SER A 383 24.73 -47.90 -99.41
N PHE A 384 25.92 -47.30 -99.53
CA PHE A 384 26.70 -46.86 -98.38
C PHE A 384 27.61 -45.67 -98.70
N PRO A 385 28.05 -44.93 -97.65
CA PRO A 385 28.84 -43.72 -97.83
C PRO A 385 30.25 -44.03 -98.35
N LEU A 386 30.82 -43.12 -99.14
CA LEU A 386 32.17 -43.22 -99.67
C LEU A 386 33.23 -43.33 -98.58
N LYS A 387 33.01 -42.72 -97.40
CA LYS A 387 33.90 -42.83 -96.24
C LYS A 387 34.10 -44.28 -95.76
N ASP A 388 33.07 -45.11 -95.93
CA ASP A 388 33.08 -46.51 -95.53
C ASP A 388 33.68 -47.45 -96.58
N TRP A 389 34.10 -46.92 -97.74
CA TRP A 389 34.62 -47.69 -98.86
C TRP A 389 35.66 -48.73 -98.44
N ASN A 390 36.68 -48.32 -97.68
CA ASN A 390 37.76 -49.23 -97.29
C ASN A 390 37.29 -50.38 -96.38
N GLN A 391 36.25 -50.15 -95.58
CA GLN A 391 35.71 -51.13 -94.63
C GLN A 391 34.66 -52.04 -95.28
N LYS A 392 33.89 -51.52 -96.23
CA LYS A 392 32.70 -52.18 -96.80
C LYS A 392 32.85 -52.61 -98.27
N LYS A 393 33.99 -52.35 -98.93
CA LYS A 393 34.23 -52.75 -100.34
C LYS A 393 34.01 -54.23 -100.62
N ASN A 394 34.22 -55.11 -99.65
CA ASN A 394 34.00 -56.56 -99.80
C ASN A 394 32.52 -56.93 -100.00
N ILE A 395 31.57 -56.08 -99.59
CA ILE A 395 30.13 -56.30 -99.81
C ILE A 395 29.80 -56.13 -101.30
N LEU A 396 30.60 -55.36 -102.04
CA LEU A 396 30.35 -55.03 -103.44
C LEU A 396 30.68 -56.15 -104.43
N THR A 397 31.39 -57.19 -104.00
CA THR A 397 31.72 -58.37 -104.85
C THR A 397 30.49 -59.15 -105.29
N LYS A 398 29.34 -58.91 -104.66
CA LYS A 398 28.05 -59.50 -104.99
C LYS A 398 27.34 -58.82 -106.17
N PHE A 399 27.84 -57.67 -106.65
CA PHE A 399 27.21 -56.88 -107.70
C PHE A 399 28.10 -56.83 -108.95
N THR A 400 27.48 -56.95 -110.12
CA THR A 400 28.17 -56.87 -111.42
C THR A 400 28.46 -55.43 -111.82
N LYS A 401 27.60 -54.48 -111.43
CA LYS A 401 27.75 -53.04 -111.68
C LYS A 401 27.67 -52.25 -110.37
N VAL A 402 28.58 -51.29 -110.21
CA VAL A 402 28.60 -50.39 -109.04
C VAL A 402 28.77 -48.95 -109.50
N PHE A 403 27.89 -48.09 -108.99
CA PHE A 403 27.89 -46.66 -109.28
C PHE A 403 28.61 -45.88 -108.19
N PHE A 404 29.62 -45.11 -108.59
CA PHE A 404 30.43 -44.28 -107.70
C PHE A 404 30.18 -42.80 -107.98
N GLN A 405 29.85 -42.05 -106.94
CA GLN A 405 29.83 -40.60 -107.03
C GLN A 405 31.27 -40.07 -107.18
N ARG A 406 31.54 -39.35 -108.26
CA ARG A 406 32.86 -38.79 -108.60
C ARG A 406 33.24 -37.63 -107.67
N ASP A 407 32.26 -36.84 -107.24
CA ASP A 407 32.50 -35.69 -106.37
C ASP A 407 33.09 -36.18 -105.04
N GLY A 408 34.28 -35.70 -104.67
CA GLY A 408 35.00 -36.13 -103.46
C GLY A 408 36.04 -37.23 -103.62
N LEU A 409 36.22 -37.80 -104.83
CA LEU A 409 37.28 -38.76 -105.14
C LEU A 409 38.54 -38.05 -105.68
N ASN A 410 39.69 -38.28 -105.03
CA ASN A 410 40.99 -37.86 -105.58
C ASN A 410 41.54 -38.90 -106.58
N SER A 411 42.50 -38.52 -107.41
CA SER A 411 43.03 -39.40 -108.47
C SER A 411 43.57 -40.74 -107.93
N SER A 412 44.20 -40.74 -106.75
CA SER A 412 44.70 -41.97 -106.11
C SER A 412 43.57 -42.92 -105.71
N MET A 413 42.45 -42.41 -105.18
CA MET A 413 41.28 -43.21 -104.86
C MET A 413 40.59 -43.78 -106.10
N ILE A 414 40.52 -43.01 -107.19
CA ILE A 414 39.95 -43.49 -108.46
C ILE A 414 40.77 -44.68 -108.98
N TYR A 415 42.10 -44.58 -108.98
CA TYR A 415 42.97 -45.69 -109.36
C TYR A 415 42.76 -46.93 -108.46
N ASN A 416 42.67 -46.74 -107.14
CA ASN A 416 42.40 -47.82 -106.19
C ASN A 416 41.03 -48.50 -106.41
N ILE A 417 39.99 -47.73 -106.72
CA ILE A 417 38.66 -48.28 -107.03
C ILE A 417 38.70 -49.05 -108.35
N GLN A 418 39.32 -48.50 -109.38
CA GLN A 418 39.45 -49.17 -110.68
C GLN A 418 40.25 -50.46 -110.58
N GLU A 419 41.37 -50.48 -109.85
CA GLU A 419 42.18 -51.67 -109.63
C GLU A 419 41.40 -52.74 -108.85
N TYR A 420 40.66 -52.35 -107.79
CA TYR A 420 39.82 -53.27 -107.02
C TYR A 420 38.67 -53.83 -107.87
N CYS A 421 37.96 -53.00 -108.62
CA CYS A 421 36.87 -53.43 -109.49
C CYS A 421 37.36 -54.35 -110.61
N ALA A 422 38.51 -54.04 -111.24
CA ALA A 422 39.12 -54.89 -112.27
C ALA A 422 39.51 -56.28 -111.71
N LYS A 423 40.09 -56.33 -110.50
CA LYS A 423 40.44 -57.58 -109.82
C LYS A 423 39.23 -58.47 -109.50
N ASN A 424 38.05 -57.86 -109.29
CA ASN A 424 36.82 -58.55 -108.90
C ASN A 424 35.77 -58.65 -110.01
N LYS A 425 36.11 -58.31 -111.26
CA LYS A 425 35.19 -58.31 -112.43
C LYS A 425 33.93 -57.44 -112.24
N ILE A 426 34.06 -56.32 -111.53
CA ILE A 426 32.99 -55.34 -111.33
C ILE A 426 33.17 -54.22 -112.36
N GLU A 427 32.10 -53.78 -113.01
CA GLU A 427 32.12 -52.59 -113.88
C GLU A 427 31.88 -51.31 -113.04
N PRO A 428 32.90 -50.44 -112.84
CA PRO A 428 32.71 -49.20 -112.11
C PRO A 428 32.16 -48.11 -113.03
N LYS A 429 30.97 -47.59 -112.71
CA LYS A 429 30.40 -46.41 -113.39
C LYS A 429 30.48 -45.20 -112.49
N TYR A 430 31.02 -44.09 -113.01
CA TYR A 430 31.13 -42.85 -112.25
C TYR A 430 30.05 -41.86 -112.66
N PHE A 431 29.38 -41.25 -111.68
CA PHE A 431 28.39 -40.20 -111.90
C PHE A 431 28.70 -38.97 -111.03
N ILE A 432 28.15 -37.82 -111.42
CA ILE A 432 28.30 -36.55 -110.70
C ILE A 432 26.93 -36.20 -110.11
N ALA A 433 26.87 -35.86 -108.83
CA ALA A 433 25.65 -35.46 -108.14
C ALA A 433 26.02 -34.49 -107.03
N ARG A 434 25.54 -33.25 -107.09
CA ARG A 434 25.96 -32.18 -106.17
C ARG A 434 25.07 -32.05 -104.94
N ASN A 435 23.87 -32.61 -104.98
CA ASN A 435 22.90 -32.59 -103.89
C ASN A 435 22.05 -33.89 -103.89
N MET A 436 21.26 -34.10 -102.82
CA MET A 436 20.44 -35.30 -102.66
C MET A 436 19.38 -35.44 -103.76
N LYS A 437 18.79 -34.34 -104.24
CA LYS A 437 17.77 -34.39 -105.29
C LYS A 437 18.35 -34.95 -106.59
N GLU A 438 19.54 -34.48 -106.98
CA GLU A 438 20.28 -34.97 -108.16
C GLU A 438 20.70 -36.44 -107.98
N LEU A 439 21.09 -36.85 -106.76
CA LEU A 439 21.38 -38.25 -106.46
C LEU A 439 20.13 -39.14 -106.65
N PHE A 440 18.98 -38.72 -106.13
CA PHE A 440 17.70 -39.42 -106.30
C PHE A 440 17.34 -39.55 -107.78
N GLU A 441 17.33 -38.44 -108.53
CA GLU A 441 17.00 -38.44 -109.96
C GLU A 441 17.94 -39.31 -110.78
N ARG A 442 19.25 -39.28 -110.49
CA ARG A 442 20.24 -40.06 -111.23
C ARG A 442 20.12 -41.54 -110.98
N ILE A 443 19.93 -41.96 -109.71
CA ILE A 443 19.74 -43.37 -109.38
C ILE A 443 18.39 -43.89 -109.86
N SER A 444 17.31 -43.08 -109.81
CA SER A 444 16.04 -43.41 -110.45
C SER A 444 16.19 -43.66 -111.94
N HIS A 445 16.98 -42.83 -112.64
CA HIS A 445 17.18 -43.00 -114.08
C HIS A 445 18.01 -44.25 -114.43
N GLU A 446 19.08 -44.55 -113.68
CA GLU A 446 19.89 -45.76 -113.88
C GLU A 446 19.10 -47.03 -113.50
N LYS A 447 18.26 -46.96 -112.46
CA LYS A 447 17.30 -48.03 -112.13
C LYS A 447 16.35 -48.29 -113.28
N PHE A 448 15.78 -47.23 -113.88
CA PHE A 448 14.87 -47.35 -115.02
C PHE A 448 15.57 -47.97 -116.24
N GLN A 449 16.81 -47.56 -116.56
CA GLN A 449 17.58 -48.11 -117.67
C GLN A 449 17.99 -49.58 -117.49
N LEU A 450 18.20 -50.03 -116.24
CA LEU A 450 18.52 -51.42 -115.94
C LEU A 450 17.29 -52.33 -115.93
N LEU A 451 16.08 -51.77 -115.75
CA LEU A 451 14.81 -52.50 -115.79
C LEU A 451 14.16 -52.57 -117.19
N GLU A 452 14.66 -51.81 -118.17
CA GLU A 452 14.17 -51.81 -119.57
C GLU A 452 14.99 -52.72 -120.53
N VAL A 453 15.74 -53.70 -120.01
CA VAL A 453 16.43 -54.74 -120.82
C VAL A 453 15.85 -56.12 -120.56
#